data_AF-A0A6N0HS69-F1
#
_entry.id   AF-A0A6N0HS69-F1
#
_cell.length_a   1.000
_cell.length_b   1.000
_cell.length_c   1.000
_cell.angle_alpha   90.00
_cell.angle_beta   90.00
_cell.angle_gamma   90.00
#
_symmetry.space_group_name_H-M   'P 1'
#
loop_
_entity.id
_entity.type
_entity.pdbx_description
1 polymer ?
#
loop_
_entity_poly.entity_id
_entity_poly.type
_entity_poly.pdbx_seq_one_letter_code
_entity_poly.pdbx_strand_id
1 'polypeptide(L)'
;MHVNDRTRIYEASLEGFASYIAATPQVNLDNVRRYAQLIRKQFPYIYMMELSQRVTPAERTGLVRRMRTAGYADFEIHTFGYESDRKVHSVAESEVYYPVVFIEPEVPEVMDELGIDLLSTSATLEQTVRRSLMAGRQIASRPFKTVDGVLVYLIFQPVAAVRSYEQRADVLNDPYSVLMVVNAKTLLPSWVRQREG
;
A
#
# COMPACT_ATOMS: atom_id res chain seq x y z
N MET A 1 -16.60 -9.63 -19.55
CA MET A 1 -16.23 -9.42 -18.13
C MET A 1 -16.74 -8.05 -17.72
N HIS A 2 -17.65 -8.00 -16.76
CA HIS A 2 -18.30 -6.76 -16.31
C HIS A 2 -17.42 -6.04 -15.28
N VAL A 3 -17.61 -4.73 -15.09
CA VAL A 3 -16.87 -3.91 -14.11
C VAL A 3 -16.98 -4.49 -12.70
N ASN A 4 -18.17 -5.00 -12.34
CA ASN A 4 -18.42 -5.64 -11.04
C ASN A 4 -17.57 -6.89 -10.79
N ASP A 5 -17.22 -7.66 -11.82
CA ASP A 5 -16.40 -8.87 -11.67
C ASP A 5 -14.96 -8.49 -11.28
N ARG A 6 -14.43 -7.40 -11.85
CA ARG A 6 -13.08 -6.91 -11.54
C ARG A 6 -12.98 -6.36 -10.12
N THR A 7 -13.98 -5.59 -9.69
CA THR A 7 -14.03 -5.08 -8.31
C THR A 7 -14.01 -6.21 -7.30
N ARG A 8 -14.81 -7.27 -7.51
CA ARG A 8 -14.80 -8.46 -6.63
C ARG A 8 -13.44 -9.17 -6.61
N ILE A 9 -12.75 -9.24 -7.74
CA ILE A 9 -11.41 -9.83 -7.78
C ILE A 9 -10.41 -8.98 -7.01
N TYR A 10 -10.47 -7.65 -7.12
CA TYR A 10 -9.62 -6.76 -6.33
C TYR A 10 -9.85 -6.93 -4.83
N GLU A 11 -11.12 -6.94 -4.41
CA GLU A 11 -11.49 -7.14 -3.01
C GLU A 11 -11.02 -8.50 -2.50
N ALA A 12 -11.30 -9.59 -3.22
CA ALA A 12 -10.89 -10.94 -2.82
C ALA A 12 -9.36 -11.11 -2.80
N SER A 13 -8.66 -10.50 -3.76
CA SER A 13 -7.19 -10.58 -3.85
C SER A 13 -6.52 -9.77 -2.73
N LEU A 14 -7.06 -8.59 -2.40
CA LEU A 14 -6.58 -7.78 -1.29
C LEU A 14 -6.87 -8.45 0.07
N GLU A 15 -8.05 -9.03 0.24
CA GLU A 15 -8.41 -9.79 1.45
C GLU A 15 -7.51 -11.01 1.64
N GLY A 16 -7.24 -11.75 0.55
CA GLY A 16 -6.30 -12.87 0.57
C GLY A 16 -4.88 -12.41 0.94
N PHE A 17 -4.46 -11.25 0.45
CA PHE A 17 -3.17 -10.67 0.83
C PHE A 17 -3.14 -10.25 2.30
N ALA A 18 -4.18 -9.57 2.79
CA ALA A 18 -4.32 -9.21 4.21
C ALA A 18 -4.25 -10.46 5.10
N SER A 19 -4.97 -11.51 4.73
CA SER A 19 -4.99 -12.79 5.45
C SER A 19 -3.62 -13.46 5.47
N TYR A 20 -2.89 -13.42 4.35
CA TYR A 20 -1.53 -13.95 4.27
C TYR A 20 -0.57 -13.21 5.23
N ILE A 21 -0.65 -11.87 5.26
CA ILE A 21 0.14 -11.07 6.21
C ILE A 21 -0.26 -11.37 7.66
N ALA A 22 -1.57 -11.43 7.94
CA ALA A 22 -2.09 -11.71 9.28
C ALA A 22 -1.68 -13.08 9.83
N ALA A 23 -1.55 -14.07 8.96
CA ALA A 23 -1.15 -15.43 9.31
C ALA A 23 0.36 -15.62 9.48
N THR A 24 1.16 -14.58 9.21
CA THR A 24 2.63 -14.65 9.22
C THR A 24 3.18 -13.91 10.45
N PRO A 25 3.67 -14.62 11.49
CA PRO A 25 4.13 -13.97 12.75
C PRO A 25 5.29 -13.00 12.57
N GLN A 26 6.14 -13.21 11.56
CA GLN A 26 7.21 -12.31 11.18
C GLN A 26 7.18 -12.09 9.68
N VAL A 27 6.76 -10.90 9.26
CA VAL A 27 6.66 -10.56 7.83
C VAL A 27 8.03 -10.64 7.17
N ASN A 28 8.19 -11.61 6.27
CA ASN A 28 9.37 -11.79 5.43
C ASN A 28 9.07 -11.23 4.03
N LEU A 29 9.72 -10.12 3.67
CA LEU A 29 9.44 -9.40 2.43
C LEU A 29 9.70 -10.24 1.16
N ASP A 30 10.59 -11.23 1.19
CA ASP A 30 10.81 -12.12 0.03
C ASP A 30 9.61 -13.05 -0.21
N ASN A 31 9.01 -13.55 0.88
CA ASN A 31 7.82 -14.39 0.77
C ASN A 31 6.59 -13.55 0.37
N VAL A 32 6.47 -12.34 0.92
CA VAL A 32 5.47 -11.34 0.49
C VAL A 32 5.62 -11.06 -1.00
N ARG A 33 6.85 -10.84 -1.48
CA ARG A 33 7.15 -10.61 -2.90
C ARG A 33 6.71 -11.77 -3.78
N ARG A 34 7.07 -13.01 -3.41
CA ARG A 34 6.64 -14.21 -4.15
C ARG A 34 5.12 -14.31 -4.22
N TYR A 35 4.42 -14.05 -3.10
CA TYR A 35 2.96 -14.03 -3.07
C TYR A 35 2.39 -12.97 -4.04
N ALA A 36 2.86 -11.73 -3.93
CA ALA A 36 2.39 -10.62 -4.76
C ALA A 36 2.66 -10.88 -6.27
N GLN A 37 3.81 -11.45 -6.61
CA GLN A 37 4.14 -11.86 -7.99
C GLN A 37 3.18 -12.92 -8.53
N LEU A 38 2.81 -13.93 -7.72
CA LEU A 38 1.85 -14.95 -8.12
C LEU A 38 0.46 -14.37 -8.37
N ILE A 39 -0.01 -13.48 -7.49
CA ILE A 39 -1.29 -12.79 -7.64
C ILE A 39 -1.30 -11.90 -8.89
N ARG A 40 -0.25 -11.09 -9.12
CA ARG A 40 -0.14 -10.23 -10.29
C ARG A 40 -0.01 -11.01 -11.59
N LYS A 41 0.67 -12.16 -11.58
CA LYS A 41 0.71 -13.08 -12.73
C LYS A 41 -0.68 -13.60 -13.08
N GLN A 42 -1.49 -13.93 -12.08
CA GLN A 42 -2.87 -14.38 -12.27
C GLN A 42 -3.81 -13.24 -12.70
N PHE A 43 -3.58 -12.02 -12.21
CA PHE A 43 -4.40 -10.85 -12.48
C PHE A 43 -3.54 -9.67 -12.96
N PRO A 44 -3.13 -9.65 -14.25
CA PRO A 44 -2.18 -8.66 -14.79
C PRO A 44 -2.66 -7.20 -14.78
N TYR A 45 -3.91 -6.96 -14.44
CA TYR A 45 -4.51 -5.62 -14.32
C TYR A 45 -4.34 -5.01 -12.92
N ILE A 46 -3.83 -5.77 -11.95
CA ILE A 46 -3.33 -5.23 -10.68
C ILE A 46 -2.01 -4.51 -10.97
N TYR A 47 -2.00 -3.19 -10.77
CA TYR A 47 -0.85 -2.36 -11.10
C TYR A 47 0.29 -2.66 -10.12
N MET A 48 0.01 -2.47 -8.83
CA MET A 48 0.97 -2.71 -7.74
C MET A 48 0.28 -3.34 -6.54
N MET A 49 1.06 -4.09 -5.76
CA MET A 49 0.70 -4.54 -4.42
C MET A 49 1.73 -4.01 -3.45
N GLU A 50 1.27 -3.46 -2.33
CA GLU A 50 2.14 -2.74 -1.39
C GLU A 50 1.81 -3.12 0.06
N LEU A 51 2.78 -2.87 0.95
CA LEU A 51 2.53 -2.86 2.39
C LEU A 51 2.86 -1.48 2.95
N SER A 52 2.02 -1.03 3.87
CA SER A 52 2.32 0.07 4.77
C SER A 52 2.50 -0.45 6.18
N GLN A 53 3.44 0.12 6.92
CA GLN A 53 3.64 -0.20 8.34
C GLN A 53 3.26 1.00 9.18
N ARG A 54 2.40 0.83 10.19
CA ARG A 54 2.21 1.87 11.20
C ARG A 54 3.48 2.06 12.02
N VAL A 55 3.94 3.30 12.15
CA VAL A 55 5.18 3.64 12.86
C VAL A 55 4.97 4.87 13.73
N THR A 56 5.41 4.82 14.98
CA THR A 56 5.49 5.99 15.87
C THR A 56 6.85 6.70 15.71
N PRO A 57 6.99 7.95 16.18
CA PRO A 57 8.28 8.64 16.22
C PRO A 57 9.43 7.83 16.83
N ALA A 58 9.16 7.09 17.91
CA ALA A 58 10.16 6.26 18.58
C ALA A 58 10.62 5.05 17.73
N GLU A 59 9.75 4.53 16.86
CA GLU A 59 10.02 3.37 16.00
C GLU A 59 10.68 3.76 14.67
N ARG A 60 10.57 5.03 14.26
CA ARG A 60 11.05 5.53 12.95
C ARG A 60 12.49 5.14 12.64
N THR A 61 13.43 5.43 13.55
CA THR A 61 14.85 5.11 13.36
C THR A 61 15.07 3.60 13.23
N GLY A 62 14.27 2.81 13.96
CA GLY A 62 14.29 1.35 13.89
C GLY A 62 13.85 0.86 12.51
N LEU A 63 12.74 1.36 11.98
CA LEU A 63 12.26 1.02 10.63
C LEU A 63 13.29 1.38 9.57
N VAL A 64 13.78 2.62 9.56
CA VAL A 64 14.73 3.09 8.54
C VAL A 64 15.98 2.19 8.50
N ARG A 65 16.53 1.85 9.67
CA ARG A 65 17.68 0.94 9.76
C ARG A 65 17.35 -0.47 9.25
N ARG A 66 16.16 -1.01 9.54
CA ARG A 66 15.73 -2.32 9.03
C ARG A 66 15.63 -2.31 7.51
N MET A 67 14.99 -1.29 6.94
CA MET A 67 14.81 -1.16 5.49
C MET A 67 16.15 -0.99 4.76
N ARG A 68 17.06 -0.16 5.30
CA ARG A 68 18.41 -0.02 4.76
C ARG A 68 19.20 -1.33 4.78
N THR A 69 19.15 -2.06 5.90
CA THR A 69 19.78 -3.39 6.02
C THR A 69 19.19 -4.40 5.05
N ALA A 70 17.90 -4.25 4.69
CA ALA A 70 17.20 -5.11 3.75
C ALA A 70 17.51 -4.80 2.26
N GLY A 71 18.35 -3.80 1.97
CA GLY A 71 18.81 -3.48 0.61
C GLY A 71 18.32 -2.13 0.07
N TYR A 72 17.44 -1.43 0.79
CA TYR A 72 16.95 -0.11 0.38
C TYR A 72 17.81 0.99 1.01
N ALA A 73 19.04 1.15 0.53
CA ALA A 73 20.07 2.00 1.14
C ALA A 73 19.61 3.46 1.37
N ASP A 74 18.81 4.00 0.45
CA ASP A 74 18.31 5.39 0.50
C ASP A 74 16.95 5.52 1.18
N PHE A 75 16.40 4.44 1.77
CA PHE A 75 15.09 4.47 2.40
C PHE A 75 15.03 5.52 3.52
N GLU A 76 14.02 6.39 3.42
CA GLU A 76 13.61 7.35 4.44
C GLU A 76 12.09 7.50 4.40
N ILE A 77 11.49 7.82 5.55
CA ILE A 77 10.07 8.22 5.59
C ILE A 77 9.97 9.66 5.06
N HIS A 78 9.16 9.87 4.03
CA HIS A 78 9.10 11.12 3.29
C HIS A 78 7.69 11.41 2.75
N THR A 79 7.50 12.56 2.12
CA THR A 79 6.27 12.92 1.40
C THR A 79 6.56 13.19 -0.06
N PHE A 80 5.54 13.10 -0.91
CA PHE A 80 5.66 13.39 -2.32
C PHE A 80 4.66 14.48 -2.71
N GLY A 81 5.12 15.47 -3.47
CA GLY A 81 4.32 16.61 -3.91
C GLY A 81 3.29 16.27 -4.99
N TYR A 82 2.34 15.36 -4.72
CA TYR A 82 1.30 14.92 -5.68
C TYR A 82 0.49 16.09 -6.24
N GLU A 83 0.23 17.09 -5.40
CA GLU A 83 -0.59 18.27 -5.70
C GLU A 83 0.27 19.54 -5.88
N SER A 84 1.60 19.41 -5.86
CA SER A 84 2.55 20.53 -5.94
C SER A 84 3.60 20.33 -7.04
N ASP A 85 4.85 20.02 -6.68
CA ASP A 85 6.01 20.03 -7.58
C ASP A 85 6.42 18.64 -8.07
N ARG A 86 5.71 17.59 -7.64
CA ARG A 86 6.00 16.18 -7.93
C ARG A 86 7.43 15.76 -7.56
N LYS A 87 7.90 16.23 -6.41
CA LYS A 87 9.20 15.86 -5.83
C LYS A 87 9.04 15.25 -4.44
N VAL A 88 10.08 14.54 -4.02
CA VAL A 88 10.25 14.03 -2.67
C VAL A 88 10.57 15.20 -1.72
N HIS A 89 9.91 15.22 -0.57
CA HIS A 89 10.09 16.19 0.51
C HIS A 89 10.23 15.48 1.86
N SER A 90 10.86 16.16 2.82
CA SER A 90 10.90 15.67 4.19
C SER A 90 9.50 15.59 4.79
N VAL A 91 9.20 14.49 5.49
CA VAL A 91 7.97 14.36 6.26
C VAL A 91 8.02 15.26 7.50
N ALA A 92 6.93 15.98 7.77
CA ALA A 92 6.77 16.75 9.01
C ALA A 92 6.66 15.80 10.22
N GLU A 93 6.93 16.31 11.42
CA GLU A 93 6.71 15.52 12.63
C GLU A 93 5.23 15.19 12.82
N SER A 94 4.95 13.92 13.10
CA SER A 94 3.61 13.37 13.35
C SER A 94 3.64 12.37 14.50
N GLU A 95 2.54 12.20 15.21
CA GLU A 95 2.38 11.18 16.26
C GLU A 95 2.43 9.75 15.70
N VAL A 96 2.09 9.60 14.41
CA VAL A 96 2.09 8.32 13.71
C VAL A 96 2.31 8.53 12.22
N TYR A 97 3.04 7.60 11.61
CA TYR A 97 3.29 7.50 10.19
C TYR A 97 2.75 6.18 9.66
N TYR A 98 2.44 6.16 8.37
CA TYR A 98 2.09 4.99 7.58
C TYR A 98 2.97 4.94 6.32
N PRO A 99 4.31 4.83 6.46
CA PRO A 99 5.19 4.67 5.32
C PRO A 99 4.85 3.42 4.51
N VAL A 100 4.96 3.52 3.19
CA VAL A 100 5.04 2.35 2.32
C VAL A 100 6.38 1.66 2.56
N VAL A 101 6.38 0.37 2.91
CA VAL A 101 7.58 -0.42 3.25
C VAL A 101 7.82 -1.59 2.31
N PHE A 102 6.92 -1.79 1.35
CA PHE A 102 7.02 -2.84 0.35
C PHE A 102 6.23 -2.41 -0.88
N ILE A 103 6.80 -2.67 -2.05
CA ILE A 103 6.16 -2.48 -3.35
C ILE A 103 6.47 -3.68 -4.25
N GLU A 104 5.50 -4.08 -5.07
CA GLU A 104 5.68 -5.08 -6.12
C GLU A 104 4.80 -4.69 -7.33
N PRO A 105 5.40 -4.48 -8.52
CA PRO A 105 6.78 -4.77 -8.88
C PRO A 105 7.78 -3.74 -8.35
N GLU A 106 8.99 -4.22 -8.06
CA GLU A 106 10.13 -3.36 -7.72
C GLU A 106 10.82 -2.90 -9.00
N VAL A 107 10.30 -1.82 -9.60
CA VAL A 107 10.86 -1.20 -10.81
C VAL A 107 11.28 0.25 -10.53
N PRO A 108 12.34 0.77 -11.18
CA PRO A 108 12.91 2.08 -10.88
C PRO A 108 11.90 3.23 -10.84
N GLU A 109 10.88 3.19 -11.71
CA GLU A 109 9.89 4.25 -11.90
C GLU A 109 9.01 4.50 -10.67
N VAL A 110 8.89 3.51 -9.77
CA VAL A 110 8.03 3.57 -8.59
C VAL A 110 8.81 3.42 -7.28
N MET A 111 10.15 3.35 -7.33
CA MET A 111 10.96 3.19 -6.11
C MET A 111 10.85 4.37 -5.15
N ASP A 112 10.58 5.58 -5.68
CA ASP A 112 10.29 6.77 -4.88
C ASP A 112 8.97 6.66 -4.12
N GLU A 113 8.12 5.65 -4.37
CA GLU A 113 6.94 5.37 -3.54
C GLU A 113 7.29 4.70 -2.22
N LEU A 114 8.44 4.01 -2.16
CA LEU A 114 8.91 3.36 -0.96
C LEU A 114 9.33 4.41 0.08
N GLY A 115 8.63 4.44 1.21
CA GLY A 115 8.85 5.41 2.28
C GLY A 115 7.86 6.57 2.28
N ILE A 116 7.00 6.70 1.26
CA ILE A 116 5.92 7.70 1.25
C ILE A 116 5.02 7.47 2.47
N ASP A 117 4.87 8.50 3.29
CA ASP A 117 3.90 8.52 4.38
C ASP A 117 2.49 8.86 3.85
N LEU A 118 1.61 7.86 3.90
CA LEU A 118 0.27 7.95 3.32
C LEU A 118 -0.64 8.96 4.01
N LEU A 119 -0.34 9.35 5.25
CA LEU A 119 -1.15 10.33 6.00
C LEU A 119 -0.80 11.78 5.68
N SER A 120 0.40 12.07 5.17
CA SER A 120 0.88 13.44 4.96
C SER A 120 1.12 13.81 3.50
N THR A 121 1.15 12.83 2.60
CA THR A 121 1.52 13.06 1.18
C THR A 121 0.40 13.68 0.33
N SER A 122 -0.89 13.40 0.63
CA SER A 122 -2.03 14.03 -0.06
C SER A 122 -3.32 13.88 0.74
N ALA A 123 -4.25 14.82 0.55
CA ALA A 123 -5.56 14.78 1.22
C ALA A 123 -6.40 13.55 0.81
N THR A 124 -6.27 13.11 -0.44
CA THR A 124 -6.98 11.92 -0.94
C THR A 124 -6.52 10.65 -0.24
N LEU A 125 -5.20 10.48 -0.09
CA LEU A 125 -4.62 9.30 0.56
C LEU A 125 -4.89 9.32 2.06
N GLU A 126 -4.70 10.47 2.71
CA GLU A 126 -5.00 10.65 4.13
C GLU A 126 -6.46 10.25 4.43
N GLN A 127 -7.41 10.80 3.68
CA GLN A 127 -8.84 10.50 3.88
C GLN A 127 -9.14 9.02 3.68
N THR A 128 -8.48 8.37 2.71
CA THR A 128 -8.67 6.95 2.40
C THR A 128 -8.18 6.08 3.57
N VAL A 129 -6.95 6.34 4.04
CA VAL A 129 -6.36 5.63 5.18
C VAL A 129 -7.22 5.80 6.42
N ARG A 130 -7.57 7.03 6.81
CA ARG A 130 -8.39 7.29 8.01
C ARG A 130 -9.74 6.58 7.95
N ARG A 131 -10.44 6.64 6.80
CA ARG A 131 -11.74 5.98 6.64
C ARG A 131 -11.63 4.46 6.73
N SER A 132 -10.59 3.88 6.15
CA SER A 132 -10.38 2.43 6.22
C SER A 132 -10.03 1.97 7.63
N LEU A 133 -9.14 2.69 8.33
CA LEU A 133 -8.79 2.42 9.72
C LEU A 133 -10.03 2.50 10.64
N MET A 134 -10.87 3.52 10.49
CA MET A 134 -12.11 3.64 11.27
C MET A 134 -13.12 2.53 10.95
N ALA A 135 -13.21 2.10 9.70
CA ALA A 135 -14.17 1.09 9.27
C ALA A 135 -13.68 -0.35 9.48
N GLY A 136 -12.38 -0.56 9.66
CA GLY A 136 -11.76 -1.90 9.79
C GLY A 136 -11.89 -2.76 8.53
N ARG A 137 -12.02 -2.16 7.34
CA ARG A 137 -12.25 -2.86 6.06
C ARG A 137 -11.64 -2.12 4.88
N GLN A 138 -11.59 -2.75 3.72
CA GLN A 138 -11.08 -2.13 2.51
C GLN A 138 -11.86 -0.87 2.11
N ILE A 139 -11.15 0.20 1.76
CA ILE A 139 -11.69 1.44 1.19
C ILE A 139 -10.83 1.84 0.00
N ALA A 140 -11.49 2.17 -1.12
CA ALA A 140 -10.86 2.73 -2.29
C ALA A 140 -10.79 4.26 -2.21
N SER A 141 -9.70 4.83 -2.73
CA SER A 141 -9.50 6.27 -2.87
C SER A 141 -10.34 6.88 -3.99
N ARG A 142 -10.30 8.22 -4.10
CA ARG A 142 -10.57 8.89 -5.40
C ARG A 142 -9.39 8.64 -6.34
N PRO A 143 -9.57 8.73 -7.67
CA PRO A 143 -8.46 8.50 -8.58
C PRO A 143 -7.41 9.61 -8.44
N PHE A 144 -6.13 9.25 -8.46
CA PHE A 144 -4.99 10.16 -8.39
C PHE A 144 -3.87 9.68 -9.32
N LYS A 145 -2.90 10.55 -9.62
CA LYS A 145 -1.73 10.19 -10.42
C LYS A 145 -0.61 9.72 -9.50
N THR A 146 -0.07 8.52 -9.70
CA THR A 146 1.11 7.94 -9.03
C THR A 146 2.39 8.76 -9.29
N VAL A 147 3.53 8.39 -8.69
CA VAL A 147 4.82 9.08 -8.87
C VAL A 147 5.27 9.09 -10.34
N ASP A 148 5.05 7.99 -11.05
CA ASP A 148 5.31 7.86 -12.49
C ASP A 148 4.21 8.48 -13.39
N GLY A 149 3.13 9.00 -12.78
CA GLY A 149 2.11 9.81 -13.46
C GLY A 149 0.90 9.03 -13.99
N VAL A 150 0.81 7.73 -13.71
CA VAL A 150 -0.32 6.87 -14.09
C VAL A 150 -1.55 7.19 -13.23
N LEU A 151 -2.73 7.31 -13.87
CA LEU A 151 -3.98 7.51 -13.14
C LEU A 151 -4.49 6.20 -12.54
N VAL A 152 -4.58 6.13 -11.22
CA VAL A 152 -4.89 4.92 -10.46
C VAL A 152 -5.94 5.17 -9.37
N TYR A 153 -6.49 4.07 -8.84
CA TYR A 153 -7.12 4.04 -7.52
C TYR A 153 -6.21 3.25 -6.57
N LEU A 154 -6.14 3.69 -5.32
CA LEU A 154 -5.55 2.92 -4.22
C LEU A 154 -6.67 2.27 -3.43
N ILE A 155 -6.58 0.98 -3.18
CA ILE A 155 -7.44 0.26 -2.24
C ILE A 155 -6.60 -0.06 -1.02
N PHE A 156 -6.97 0.47 0.14
CA PHE A 156 -6.26 0.29 1.40
C PHE A 156 -7.09 -0.56 2.35
N GLN A 157 -6.44 -1.49 3.05
CA GLN A 157 -7.06 -2.34 4.08
C GLN A 157 -6.11 -2.57 5.26
N PRO A 158 -6.54 -2.29 6.50
CA PRO A 158 -5.77 -2.68 7.69
C PRO A 158 -5.75 -4.20 7.82
N VAL A 159 -4.59 -4.76 8.16
CA VAL A 159 -4.49 -6.17 8.49
C VAL A 159 -5.04 -6.38 9.88
N ALA A 160 -6.10 -7.18 10.00
CA ALA A 160 -6.64 -7.56 11.29
C ALA A 160 -5.62 -8.45 12.02
N ALA A 161 -5.20 -8.06 13.22
CA ALA A 161 -4.40 -8.94 14.06
C ALA A 161 -5.22 -10.20 14.38
N VAL A 162 -4.73 -11.39 14.02
CA VAL A 162 -5.29 -12.66 14.53
C VAL A 162 -5.02 -12.69 16.03
N ARG A 163 -6.02 -12.28 16.82
CA ARG A 163 -5.94 -12.33 18.28
C ARG A 163 -6.09 -13.79 18.69
N SER A 164 -4.97 -14.48 18.92
CA SER A 164 -4.99 -15.67 19.77
C SER A 164 -5.39 -15.22 21.17
N TYR A 165 -6.37 -15.90 21.77
CA TYR A 165 -6.97 -15.52 23.07
C TYR A 165 -5.98 -15.54 24.25
N GLU A 166 -4.75 -16.01 24.06
CA GLU A 166 -3.80 -16.30 25.14
C GLU A 166 -2.57 -15.38 25.21
N GLN A 167 -2.32 -14.52 24.22
CA GLN A 167 -1.12 -13.67 24.21
C GLN A 167 -1.47 -12.19 24.19
N ARG A 168 -1.81 -11.67 25.38
CA ARG A 168 -2.09 -10.26 25.65
C ARG A 168 -0.83 -9.39 25.78
N ALA A 169 0.36 -9.91 25.47
CA ALA A 169 1.63 -9.27 25.83
C ALA A 169 2.74 -9.29 24.77
N ASP A 170 2.50 -9.70 23.51
CA ASP A 170 3.50 -9.54 22.45
C ASP A 170 3.20 -8.31 21.58
N VAL A 171 3.70 -7.18 22.07
CA VAL A 171 3.72 -5.85 21.45
C VAL A 171 4.80 -5.80 20.35
N LEU A 172 4.81 -6.77 19.42
CA LEU A 172 5.75 -6.81 18.29
C LEU A 172 5.08 -7.12 16.93
N ASN A 173 3.76 -7.01 16.84
CA ASN A 173 3.06 -6.96 15.56
C ASN A 173 2.83 -5.49 15.19
N ASP A 174 3.80 -4.85 14.55
CA ASP A 174 3.57 -3.54 13.93
C ASP A 174 2.40 -3.70 12.94
N PRO A 175 1.25 -3.01 13.12
CA PRO A 175 0.07 -3.31 12.33
C PRO A 175 0.33 -2.86 10.90
N TYR A 176 0.54 -3.86 10.04
CA TYR A 176 0.61 -3.64 8.61
C TYR A 176 -0.77 -3.29 8.07
N SER A 177 -0.76 -2.56 6.96
CA SER A 177 -1.88 -2.45 6.06
C SER A 177 -1.45 -2.94 4.70
N VAL A 178 -2.33 -3.64 4.02
CA VAL A 178 -2.11 -4.04 2.64
C VAL A 178 -2.73 -3.00 1.71
N LEU A 179 -2.08 -2.79 0.58
CA LEU A 179 -2.59 -1.90 -0.45
C LEU A 179 -2.55 -2.57 -1.82
N MET A 180 -3.50 -2.17 -2.65
CA MET A 180 -3.53 -2.53 -4.05
C MET A 180 -3.76 -1.29 -4.88
N VAL A 181 -2.85 -1.04 -5.81
CA VAL A 181 -3.00 0.02 -6.80
C VAL A 181 -3.58 -0.59 -8.06
N VAL A 182 -4.65 0.01 -8.57
CA VAL A 182 -5.33 -0.45 -9.78
C VAL A 182 -5.41 0.69 -10.78
N ASN A 183 -5.05 0.40 -12.04
CA ASN A 183 -5.10 1.40 -13.10
C ASN A 183 -6.56 1.81 -13.37
N ALA A 184 -6.85 3.11 -13.34
CA ALA A 184 -8.21 3.62 -13.47
C ALA A 184 -8.88 3.20 -14.79
N LYS A 185 -8.10 3.05 -15.87
CA LYS A 185 -8.60 2.59 -17.18
C LYS A 185 -9.11 1.15 -17.13
N THR A 186 -8.66 0.33 -16.18
CA THR A 186 -9.11 -1.06 -16.04
C THR A 186 -10.52 -1.17 -15.45
N LEU A 187 -11.01 -0.12 -14.79
CA LEU A 187 -12.37 -0.07 -14.25
C LEU A 187 -13.37 0.49 -15.26
N LEU A 188 -12.90 1.06 -16.38
CA LEU A 188 -13.76 1.52 -17.46
C LEU A 188 -14.28 0.34 -18.30
N PRO A 189 -15.58 0.33 -18.66
CA PRO A 189 -16.11 -0.60 -19.65
C PRO A 189 -15.30 -0.57 -20.95
N SER A 190 -15.21 -1.69 -21.66
CA SER A 190 -14.48 -1.81 -22.92
C SER A 190 -14.91 -0.78 -23.98
N TRP A 191 -16.19 -0.39 -23.99
CA TRP A 191 -16.75 0.57 -24.95
C TRP A 191 -16.33 2.03 -24.68
N VAL A 192 -15.96 2.38 -23.44
CA VAL A 192 -15.42 3.71 -23.12
C VAL A 192 -13.96 3.83 -23.57
N ARG A 193 -13.19 2.74 -23.41
CA ARG A 193 -11.76 2.69 -23.78
C ARG A 193 -11.50 2.87 -25.29
N GLN A 194 -12.47 2.57 -26.14
CA GLN A 194 -12.34 2.69 -27.61
C GLN A 194 -12.54 4.12 -28.14
N ARG A 195 -13.00 5.07 -27.31
CA ARG A 195 -13.21 6.46 -27.72
C ARG A 195 -12.04 7.40 -27.41
N GLU A 196 -11.05 6.92 -26.65
CA GLU A 196 -9.84 7.68 -26.28
C GLU A 196 -8.58 7.20 -27.03
N GLY A 197 -8.75 6.38 -28.08
CA GLY A 197 -7.69 5.87 -28.94
C GLY A 197 -7.75 6.47 -30.35
#